data_AF-A0A349YZT5-F1
#
_entry.id   AF-A0A349YZT5-F1
#
_cell.length_a   1.000
_cell.length_b   1.000
_cell.length_c   1.000
_cell.angle_alpha   90.00
_cell.angle_beta   90.00
_cell.angle_gamma   90.00
#
_symmetry.space_group_name_H-M   'P 1'
#
loop_
_entity.id
_entity.type
_entity.pdbx_description
1 polymer ?
#
loop_
_entity_poly.entity_id
_entity_poly.type
_entity_poly.pdbx_seq_one_letter_code
_entity_poly.pdbx_strand_id
1 'polypeptide(L)'
;YELVSHHQQAYYTRQSFMGDIHGEVMSILTQHGLAEVAELLEYEQPLSENDINETILELSNILAGACLAGLSEQLELATNLQMPTLFAPQKSDFSQYDWQHSLVMEVKFDIHISSFTMRVVFCLDDASLTRLKSTIDELLG
;
A
#
# COMPACT_ATOMS: atom_id res chain seq x y z
N TYR A 1 -13.29 -6.27 0.08
CA TYR A 1 -13.09 -7.59 0.71
C TYR A 1 -12.31 -8.54 -0.20
N GLU A 2 -12.81 -8.90 -1.40
CA GLU A 2 -12.08 -9.76 -2.36
C GLU A 2 -10.71 -9.21 -2.81
N LEU A 3 -10.51 -7.89 -2.77
CA LEU A 3 -9.27 -7.22 -3.18
C LEU A 3 -8.10 -7.42 -2.20
N VAL A 4 -8.38 -7.76 -0.94
CA VAL A 4 -7.35 -7.94 0.11
C VAL A 4 -7.37 -9.38 0.67
N SER A 5 -8.50 -10.08 0.58
CA SER A 5 -8.58 -11.49 0.98
C SER A 5 -8.33 -12.41 -0.21
N HIS A 6 -7.45 -13.41 -0.03
CA HIS A 6 -7.24 -14.62 -0.87
C HIS A 6 -5.89 -14.76 -1.59
N HIS A 7 -4.78 -14.45 -0.93
CA HIS A 7 -3.52 -15.13 -1.26
C HIS A 7 -3.00 -15.89 -0.04
N GLN A 8 -3.07 -17.23 -0.07
CA GLN A 8 -2.59 -18.11 1.02
C GLN A 8 -1.07 -18.00 1.27
N GLN A 9 -0.36 -17.16 0.50
CA GLN A 9 1.09 -16.95 0.55
C GLN A 9 1.41 -15.47 0.30
N ALA A 10 0.86 -14.58 1.11
CA ALA A 10 1.15 -13.14 1.04
C ALA A 10 1.38 -12.52 2.42
N TYR A 11 2.20 -11.49 2.44
CA TYR A 11 2.45 -10.59 3.55
C TYR A 11 1.63 -9.31 3.37
N TYR A 12 1.19 -8.76 4.48
CA TYR A 12 0.34 -7.57 4.50
C TYR A 12 0.94 -6.53 5.44
N THR A 13 0.99 -5.29 4.97
CA THR A 13 1.35 -4.15 5.78
C THR A 13 0.26 -3.10 5.77
N ARG A 14 0.21 -2.31 6.83
CA ARG A 14 -0.71 -1.18 6.97
C ARG A 14 0.06 0.06 7.42
N GLN A 15 -0.27 1.19 6.82
CA GLN A 15 0.27 2.52 7.13
C GLN A 15 -0.87 3.53 7.15
N SER A 16 -0.93 4.37 8.17
CA SER A 16 -1.84 5.52 8.15
C SER A 16 -1.20 6.68 7.38
N PHE A 17 -1.99 7.47 6.68
CA PHE A 17 -1.57 8.77 6.16
C PHE A 17 -2.50 9.87 6.65
N MET A 18 -1.96 11.07 6.84
CA MET A 18 -2.68 12.21 7.40
C MET A 18 -2.31 13.53 6.73
N GLY A 19 -3.15 14.55 6.94
CA GLY A 19 -2.95 15.92 6.50
C GLY A 19 -4.21 16.46 5.87
N ASP A 20 -4.09 16.80 4.59
CA ASP A 20 -5.18 17.30 3.76
C ASP A 20 -6.24 16.24 3.44
N ILE A 21 -5.79 14.98 3.36
CA ILE A 21 -6.61 13.79 3.33
C ILE A 21 -6.08 12.79 4.35
N HIS A 22 -6.97 11.96 4.87
CA HIS A 22 -6.70 10.97 5.90
C HIS A 22 -7.17 9.60 5.45
N GLY A 23 -6.43 8.60 5.90
CA GLY A 23 -6.77 7.23 5.61
C GLY A 23 -5.68 6.26 5.98
N GLU A 24 -5.83 5.05 5.45
CA GLU A 24 -4.85 3.98 5.57
C GLU A 24 -4.49 3.46 4.19
N VAL A 25 -3.24 3.05 4.02
CA VAL A 25 -2.78 2.30 2.87
C VAL A 25 -2.39 0.90 3.33
N MET A 26 -2.86 -0.08 2.58
CA MET A 26 -2.55 -1.49 2.80
C MET A 26 -1.75 -2.01 1.63
N SER A 27 -0.58 -2.58 1.92
CA SER A 27 0.25 -3.17 0.89
C SER A 27 0.26 -4.68 1.00
N ILE A 28 0.18 -5.34 -0.16
CA ILE A 28 0.07 -6.79 -0.28
C ILE A 28 1.25 -7.28 -1.12
N LEU A 29 2.05 -8.15 -0.53
CA LEU A 29 3.25 -8.72 -1.13
C LEU A 29 3.16 -10.24 -1.15
N THR A 30 3.30 -10.88 -2.32
CA THR A 30 3.34 -12.35 -2.36
C THR A 30 4.69 -12.88 -1.87
N GLN A 31 4.73 -14.10 -1.31
CA GLN A 31 5.99 -14.74 -0.91
C GLN A 31 6.96 -14.89 -2.10
N HIS A 32 6.44 -15.22 -3.28
CA HIS A 32 7.23 -15.28 -4.50
C HIS A 32 7.83 -13.91 -4.85
N GLY A 33 7.02 -12.86 -4.80
CA GLY A 33 7.50 -11.50 -5.06
C GLY A 33 8.55 -11.03 -4.06
N LEU A 34 8.42 -11.41 -2.78
CA LEU A 34 9.46 -11.13 -1.79
C LEU A 34 10.79 -11.80 -2.15
N ALA A 35 10.76 -13.06 -2.61
CA ALA A 35 11.98 -13.77 -3.00
C ALA A 35 12.67 -13.08 -4.19
N GLU A 36 11.91 -12.64 -5.19
CA GLU A 36 12.46 -11.87 -6.32
C GLU A 36 13.08 -10.54 -5.88
N VAL A 37 12.41 -9.80 -4.99
CA VAL A 37 12.93 -8.53 -4.47
C VAL A 37 14.19 -8.75 -3.62
N ALA A 38 14.21 -9.80 -2.80
CA ALA A 38 15.37 -10.11 -1.97
C ALA A 38 16.60 -10.50 -2.81
N GLU A 39 16.40 -11.21 -3.93
CA GLU A 39 17.47 -11.50 -4.89
C GLU A 39 18.00 -10.21 -5.54
N LEU A 40 17.11 -9.29 -5.93
CA LEU A 40 17.51 -7.98 -6.48
C LEU A 40 18.28 -7.11 -5.47
N LEU A 41 17.99 -7.25 -4.19
CA LEU A 41 18.68 -6.56 -3.10
C LEU A 41 19.95 -7.29 -2.63
N GLU A 42 20.36 -8.36 -3.34
CA GLU A 42 21.56 -9.15 -3.06
C GLU A 42 21.58 -9.77 -1.65
N TYR A 43 20.41 -10.05 -1.05
CA TYR A 43 20.36 -10.78 0.21
C TYR A 43 20.80 -12.23 0.05
N GLU A 44 21.62 -12.71 0.98
CA GLU A 44 21.99 -14.12 1.05
C GLU A 44 20.80 -15.00 1.42
N GLN A 45 20.60 -16.10 0.68
CA GLN A 45 19.53 -17.05 0.91
C GLN A 45 20.00 -18.23 1.80
N PRO A 46 19.14 -18.77 2.69
CA PRO A 46 17.76 -18.37 2.94
C PRO A 46 17.67 -17.11 3.81
N LEU A 47 16.71 -16.23 3.51
CA LEU A 47 16.43 -15.04 4.31
C LEU A 47 16.09 -15.42 5.76
N SER A 48 16.60 -14.65 6.72
CA SER A 48 16.11 -14.73 8.09
C SER A 48 14.71 -14.12 8.20
N GLU A 49 13.99 -14.45 9.27
CA GLU A 49 12.70 -13.81 9.57
C GLU A 49 12.83 -12.27 9.71
N ASN A 50 13.98 -11.80 10.21
CA ASN A 50 14.24 -10.38 10.33
C ASN A 50 14.42 -9.72 8.96
N ASP A 51 15.20 -10.33 8.06
CA ASP A 51 15.42 -9.82 6.71
C ASP A 51 14.11 -9.77 5.92
N ILE A 52 13.28 -10.79 6.07
CA ILE A 52 11.93 -10.85 5.49
C ILE A 52 11.10 -9.65 5.97
N ASN A 53 11.00 -9.45 7.28
CA ASN A 53 10.17 -8.40 7.85
C ASN A 53 10.66 -7.00 7.45
N GLU A 54 11.97 -6.76 7.52
CA GLU A 54 12.58 -5.50 7.15
C GLU A 54 12.34 -5.18 5.66
N THR A 55 12.59 -6.15 4.78
CA THR A 55 12.37 -5.99 3.34
C THR A 55 10.91 -5.65 3.03
N ILE A 56 9.96 -6.34 3.67
CA ILE A 56 8.52 -6.07 3.47
C ILE A 56 8.16 -4.65 3.92
N LEU A 57 8.64 -4.23 5.08
CA LEU A 57 8.34 -2.92 5.66
C LEU A 57 8.95 -1.80 4.81
N GLU A 58 10.21 -1.93 4.40
CA GLU A 58 10.89 -0.93 3.59
C GLU A 58 10.23 -0.79 2.21
N LEU A 59 9.97 -1.91 1.54
CA LEU A 59 9.30 -1.92 0.24
C LEU A 59 7.90 -1.30 0.33
N SER A 60 7.15 -1.64 1.38
CA SER A 60 5.83 -1.04 1.63
C SER A 60 5.93 0.47 1.78
N ASN A 61 6.90 0.95 2.56
CA ASN A 61 7.07 2.38 2.80
C ASN A 61 7.44 3.14 1.53
N ILE A 62 8.38 2.59 0.73
CA ILE A 62 8.82 3.21 -0.53
C ILE A 62 7.64 3.28 -1.52
N LEU A 63 6.94 2.17 -1.74
CA LEU A 63 5.92 2.11 -2.79
C LEU A 63 4.65 2.85 -2.38
N ALA A 64 4.19 2.70 -1.14
CA ALA A 64 3.07 3.50 -0.65
C ALA A 64 3.40 4.99 -0.63
N GLY A 65 4.63 5.36 -0.22
CA GLY A 65 5.11 6.74 -0.23
C GLY A 65 5.16 7.33 -1.63
N ALA A 66 5.71 6.61 -2.60
CA ALA A 66 5.77 7.07 -4.00
C ALA A 66 4.37 7.24 -4.61
N CYS A 67 3.45 6.30 -4.36
CA CYS A 67 2.08 6.38 -4.87
C CYS A 67 1.32 7.55 -4.23
N LEU A 68 1.43 7.69 -2.91
CA LEU A 68 0.77 8.79 -2.19
C LEU A 68 1.36 10.14 -2.60
N ALA A 69 2.68 10.26 -2.75
CA ALA A 69 3.33 11.48 -3.21
C ALA A 69 2.85 11.87 -4.61
N GLY A 70 2.79 10.91 -5.56
CA GLY A 70 2.29 11.18 -6.91
C GLY A 70 0.82 11.61 -6.93
N LEU A 71 -0.02 10.99 -6.10
CA LEU A 71 -1.42 11.39 -5.95
C LEU A 71 -1.53 12.80 -5.36
N SER A 72 -0.79 13.08 -4.29
CA SER A 72 -0.79 14.35 -3.59
C SER A 72 -0.24 15.50 -4.43
N GLU A 73 0.81 15.26 -5.23
CA GLU A 73 1.36 16.25 -6.16
C GLU A 73 0.37 16.63 -7.26
N GLN A 74 -0.28 15.64 -7.89
CA GLN A 74 -1.25 15.88 -8.96
C GLN A 74 -2.50 16.64 -8.48
N LEU A 75 -2.81 16.56 -7.19
CA LEU A 75 -3.99 17.14 -6.59
C LEU A 75 -3.68 18.33 -5.68
N GLU A 76 -2.42 18.76 -5.62
CA GLU A 76 -1.96 19.85 -4.75
C GLU A 76 -2.32 19.64 -3.26
N LEU A 77 -2.29 18.39 -2.79
CA LEU A 77 -2.64 18.02 -1.42
C LEU A 77 -1.39 17.83 -0.54
N ALA A 78 -1.47 18.24 0.72
CA ALA A 78 -0.41 17.99 1.71
C ALA A 78 -0.65 16.71 2.52
N THR A 79 0.11 15.64 2.26
CA THR A 79 -0.04 14.36 2.98
C THR A 79 1.27 13.90 3.62
N ASN A 80 1.15 13.22 4.76
CA ASN A 80 2.26 12.58 5.45
C ASN A 80 1.94 11.11 5.73
N LEU A 81 2.84 10.21 5.34
CA LEU A 81 2.70 8.76 5.51
C LEU A 81 3.41 8.31 6.79
N GLN A 82 2.75 7.49 7.60
CA GLN A 82 3.33 6.87 8.79
C GLN A 82 4.08 5.57 8.45
N MET A 83 4.92 5.09 9.36
CA MET A 83 5.68 3.85 9.19
C MET A 83 4.76 2.63 9.06
N PRO A 84 5.14 1.63 8.24
CA PRO A 84 4.37 0.41 8.09
C PRO A 84 4.44 -0.48 9.31
N THR A 85 3.37 -1.23 9.49
CA THR A 85 3.29 -2.33 10.43
C THR A 85 2.83 -3.58 9.70
N LEU A 86 3.42 -4.73 10.04
CA LEU A 86 2.97 -6.02 9.56
C LEU A 86 1.66 -6.39 10.26
N PHE A 87 0.72 -6.98 9.52
CA PHE A 87 -0.50 -7.52 10.11
C PHE A 87 -0.96 -8.79 9.39
N ALA A 88 -1.76 -9.59 10.08
CA ALA A 88 -2.40 -10.78 9.53
C ALA A 88 -3.89 -10.47 9.34
N PRO A 89 -4.39 -10.26 8.11
CA PRO A 89 -5.76 -9.82 7.88
C PRO A 89 -6.77 -10.87 8.36
N GLN A 90 -7.59 -10.50 9.33
CA GLN A 90 -8.80 -11.22 9.72
C GLN A 90 -10.03 -10.56 9.10
N LYS A 91 -11.09 -11.34 8.86
CA LYS A 91 -12.38 -10.83 8.36
C LYS A 91 -12.90 -9.63 9.19
N SER A 92 -12.63 -9.66 10.49
CA SER A 92 -12.99 -8.61 11.45
C SER A 92 -12.29 -7.28 11.20
N ASP A 93 -11.04 -7.30 10.72
CA ASP A 93 -10.16 -6.13 10.61
C ASP A 93 -10.60 -5.13 9.55
N PHE A 94 -11.51 -5.57 8.67
CA PHE A 94 -12.14 -4.75 7.62
C PHE A 94 -13.60 -4.43 7.94
N SER A 95 -14.17 -5.03 8.98
CA SER A 95 -15.57 -4.83 9.38
C SER A 95 -15.74 -3.85 10.54
N GLN A 96 -14.65 -3.59 11.30
CA GLN A 96 -14.65 -2.63 12.42
C GLN A 96 -14.45 -1.19 11.97
N TYR A 97 -13.87 -0.98 10.79
CA TYR A 97 -13.71 0.33 10.20
C TYR A 97 -14.91 0.62 9.33
N ASP A 98 -15.61 1.72 9.62
CA ASP A 98 -16.76 2.22 8.86
C ASP A 98 -16.30 2.85 7.52
N TRP A 99 -15.39 2.16 6.82
CA TRP A 99 -14.88 2.56 5.51
C TRP A 99 -15.96 2.29 4.47
N GLN A 100 -16.89 3.24 4.35
CA GLN A 100 -17.98 3.19 3.36
C GLN A 100 -17.43 3.15 1.93
N HIS A 101 -16.23 3.71 1.73
CA HIS A 101 -15.58 3.81 0.43
C HIS A 101 -14.07 3.48 0.50
N SER A 102 -13.52 2.91 -0.57
CA SER A 102 -12.09 2.59 -0.70
C SER A 102 -11.63 2.84 -2.12
N LEU A 103 -10.44 3.44 -2.27
CA LEU A 103 -9.77 3.64 -3.55
C LEU A 103 -8.71 2.55 -3.71
N VAL A 104 -8.98 1.58 -4.57
CA VAL A 104 -8.01 0.51 -4.82
C VAL A 104 -7.10 0.93 -5.96
N MET A 105 -5.81 1.03 -5.68
CA MET A 105 -4.77 1.23 -6.67
C MET A 105 -3.95 -0.05 -6.79
N GLU A 106 -3.87 -0.61 -7.99
CA GLU A 106 -2.98 -1.74 -8.24
C GLU A 106 -1.74 -1.23 -8.98
N VAL A 107 -0.57 -1.48 -8.39
CA VAL A 107 0.69 -0.95 -8.90
C VAL A 107 1.61 -2.11 -9.22
N LYS A 108 1.60 -2.49 -10.51
CA LYS A 108 2.47 -3.56 -11.00
C LYS A 108 3.87 -3.01 -11.26
N PHE A 109 4.89 -3.64 -10.67
CA PHE A 109 6.29 -3.26 -10.83
C PHE A 109 7.00 -4.22 -11.77
N ASP A 110 6.93 -3.95 -13.08
CA ASP A 110 7.69 -4.72 -14.05
C ASP A 110 9.17 -4.27 -14.05
N ILE A 111 10.05 -5.06 -13.42
CA ILE A 111 11.50 -4.87 -13.47
C ILE A 111 12.05 -5.71 -14.65
N HIS A 112 13.00 -5.18 -15.42
CA HIS A 112 13.50 -5.84 -16.64
C HIS A 112 14.13 -7.23 -16.43
N ILE A 113 14.48 -7.56 -15.18
CA ILE A 113 15.19 -8.77 -14.76
C ILE A 113 14.34 -9.69 -13.87
N SER A 114 13.18 -9.22 -13.38
CA SER A 114 12.21 -10.02 -12.63
C SER A 114 10.82 -9.38 -12.66
N SER A 115 9.76 -10.19 -12.72
CA SER A 115 8.39 -9.68 -12.76
C SER A 115 7.76 -9.67 -11.37
N PHE A 116 8.04 -8.63 -10.61
CA PHE A 116 7.51 -8.47 -9.26
C PHE A 116 6.14 -7.74 -9.26
N THR A 117 5.18 -8.17 -8.45
CA THR A 117 3.90 -7.46 -8.29
C THR A 117 3.61 -7.17 -6.82
N MET A 118 3.37 -5.90 -6.53
CA MET A 118 2.80 -5.42 -5.26
C MET A 118 1.42 -4.85 -5.52
N ARG A 119 0.56 -4.85 -4.51
CA ARG A 119 -0.72 -4.13 -4.59
C ARG A 119 -0.82 -3.18 -3.41
N VAL A 120 -1.28 -1.95 -3.67
CA VAL A 120 -1.27 -0.84 -2.71
C VAL A 120 -2.67 -0.24 -2.63
N VAL A 121 -3.44 -0.63 -1.63
CA VAL A 121 -4.85 -0.25 -1.50
C VAL A 121 -4.97 0.97 -0.60
N PHE A 122 -5.53 2.09 -1.11
CA PHE A 122 -5.79 3.29 -0.32
C PHE A 122 -7.24 3.30 0.19
N CYS A 123 -7.41 3.30 1.50
CA CYS A 123 -8.69 3.47 2.17
C CYS A 123 -8.74 4.91 2.70
N LEU A 124 -9.72 5.69 2.24
CA LEU A 124 -9.94 7.06 2.68
C LEU A 124 -11.16 7.12 3.58
N ASP A 125 -11.18 8.06 4.54
CA ASP A 125 -12.43 8.42 5.20
C ASP A 125 -13.35 9.24 4.26
N ASP A 126 -14.62 9.36 4.63
CA ASP A 126 -15.64 10.00 3.79
C ASP A 126 -15.34 11.48 3.50
N ALA A 127 -14.80 12.19 4.49
CA ALA A 127 -14.43 13.60 4.35
C ALA A 127 -13.29 13.77 3.33
N SER A 128 -12.29 12.89 3.40
CA SER A 128 -11.14 12.85 2.52
C SER A 128 -11.52 12.44 1.10
N LEU A 129 -12.44 11.49 0.94
CA LEU A 129 -12.97 11.13 -0.37
C LEU A 129 -13.75 12.28 -0.99
N THR A 130 -14.57 12.97 -0.19
CA THR A 130 -15.32 14.14 -0.66
C THR A 130 -14.36 15.24 -1.13
N ARG A 131 -13.29 15.48 -0.37
CA ARG A 131 -12.26 16.45 -0.73
C ARG A 131 -11.52 16.05 -2.00
N LEU A 132 -11.06 14.79 -2.09
CA LEU A 132 -10.43 14.22 -3.27
C LEU A 132 -11.29 14.41 -4.53
N LYS A 133 -12.59 14.10 -4.41
CA LYS A 133 -13.55 14.27 -5.51
C LYS A 133 -13.70 15.74 -5.92
N SER A 134 -13.85 16.65 -4.96
CA SER A 134 -13.97 18.09 -5.24
C SER A 134 -12.75 18.61 -5.99
N THR A 135 -11.55 18.22 -5.56
CA THR A 135 -10.30 18.61 -6.22
C THR A 135 -10.22 18.08 -7.66
N ILE A 136 -10.63 16.82 -7.88
CA ILE A 136 -10.69 16.27 -9.24
C ILE A 136 -11.72 17.02 -10.11
N ASP A 137 -12.91 17.30 -9.58
CA ASP A 137 -13.95 18.02 -10.31
C ASP A 137 -13.49 19.44 -10.68
N GLU A 138 -12.78 20.14 -9.78
CA GLU A 138 -12.20 21.46 -10.03
C GLU A 138 -11.10 21.44 -11.12
N LEU A 139 -10.27 20.38 -11.16
CA LEU A 139 -9.23 20.22 -12.17
C LEU A 139 -9.79 19.86 -13.55
N LEU A 140 -10.95 19.21 -13.61
CA LEU A 140 -11.57 18.75 -14.86
C LEU A 140 -12.55 19.75 -15.48
N GLY A 141 -13.06 20.71 -14.69
CA GLY A 141 -13.91 21.82 -15.17
C GLY A 141 -15.41 21.56 -15.07
#